data_AF-A0A922WYD9-F1
#
_entry.id   AF-A0A922WYD9-F1
#
_cell.length_a   1.000
_cell.length_b   1.000
_cell.length_c   1.000
_cell.angle_alpha   90.00
_cell.angle_beta   90.00
_cell.angle_gamma   90.00
#
_symmetry.space_group_name_H-M   'P 1'
#
loop_
_entity.id
_entity.type
_entity.pdbx_description
1 polymer ?
#
loop_
_entity_poly.entity_id
_entity_poly.type
_entity_poly.pdbx_seq_one_letter_code
_entity_poly.pdbx_strand_id
1 'polypeptide(L)'
;MAQRIALAVYIACFAIGTITHVRDFWVLGLRPYEGAPILLEAFWSSLVVLDPAAAALLLSGKRRAGLSLAAIIMVCDVAANSYAFFVLGIEGFAVALPLQAAFLGFVLGSIGFLWPDSATHLPRAEP
;
A
#
# COMPACT_ATOMS: atom_id res chain seq x y z
N MET A 1 18.96 3.23 -11.58
CA MET A 1 18.70 4.28 -10.57
C MET A 1 17.20 4.52 -10.38
N ALA A 2 16.44 4.81 -11.45
CA ALA A 2 14.99 5.05 -11.40
C ALA A 2 14.17 3.95 -10.69
N GLN A 3 14.40 2.66 -10.97
CA GLN A 3 13.69 1.57 -10.27
C GLN A 3 13.90 1.59 -8.75
N ARG A 4 15.12 1.91 -8.29
CA ARG A 4 15.44 1.97 -6.86
C ARG A 4 14.72 3.14 -6.18
N ILE A 5 14.66 4.29 -6.85
CA ILE A 5 13.92 5.45 -6.38
C ILE A 5 12.43 5.11 -6.28
N ALA A 6 11.86 4.49 -7.31
CA ALA A 6 10.45 4.12 -7.29
C ALA A 6 10.14 3.11 -6.17
N LEU A 7 10.97 2.09 -5.96
CA LEU A 7 10.82 1.18 -4.82
C LEU A 7 10.95 1.91 -3.47
N ALA A 8 11.87 2.88 -3.36
CA ALA A 8 12.00 3.68 -2.15
C ALA A 8 10.75 4.52 -1.87
N VAL A 9 10.11 5.06 -2.92
CA VAL A 9 8.81 5.76 -2.79
C VAL A 9 7.75 4.81 -2.26
N TYR A 10 7.63 3.58 -2.79
CA TYR A 10 6.69 2.60 -2.26
C TYR A 10 6.92 2.34 -0.78
N ILE A 11 8.16 2.01 -0.41
CA ILE A 11 8.53 1.69 0.97
C ILE A 11 8.25 2.86 1.91
N ALA A 12 8.57 4.09 1.51
CA ALA A 12 8.31 5.28 2.30
C ALA A 12 6.81 5.51 2.50
N CYS A 13 6.01 5.41 1.43
CA CYS A 13 4.56 5.60 1.52
C CYS A 13 3.87 4.53 2.39
N PHE A 14 4.24 3.24 2.24
CA PHE A 14 3.71 2.18 3.11
C PHE A 14 4.19 2.34 4.56
N ALA A 15 5.42 2.80 4.79
CA ALA A 15 5.88 3.09 6.15
C ALA A 15 5.08 4.25 6.79
N ILE A 16 4.77 5.30 6.02
CA ILE A 16 3.92 6.40 6.49
C ILE A 16 2.52 5.89 6.83
N GLY A 17 1.89 5.08 5.97
CA GLY A 17 0.60 4.44 6.24
C GLY A 17 0.64 3.61 7.52
N THR A 18 1.63 2.74 7.65
CA THR A 18 1.86 1.92 8.86
C THR A 18 1.95 2.79 10.12
N ILE A 19 2.75 3.85 10.10
CA ILE A 19 2.94 4.74 11.25
C ILE A 19 1.62 5.41 11.63
N THR A 20 0.82 5.84 10.66
CA THR A 20 -0.51 6.40 10.90
C THR A 20 -1.41 5.40 11.61
N HIS A 21 -1.52 4.17 11.10
CA HIS A 21 -2.35 3.13 11.73
C HIS A 21 -1.83 2.75 13.12
N VAL A 22 -0.53 2.54 13.30
CA VAL A 22 0.07 2.28 14.62
C VAL A 22 -0.25 3.41 15.60
N ARG A 23 -0.17 4.67 15.16
CA ARG A 23 -0.50 5.83 15.99
C ARG A 23 -1.98 5.81 16.38
N ASP A 24 -2.88 5.47 15.47
CA ASP A 24 -4.30 5.38 15.79
C ASP A 24 -4.55 4.33 16.88
N PHE A 25 -3.97 3.13 16.76
CA PHE A 25 -4.03 2.10 17.81
C PHE A 25 -3.43 2.59 19.15
N TRP A 26 -2.34 3.35 19.10
CA TRP A 26 -1.70 3.88 20.31
C TRP A 26 -2.55 4.94 21.00
N VAL A 27 -3.22 5.81 20.24
CA VAL A 27 -3.99 6.95 20.77
C VAL A 27 -5.42 6.57 21.12
N LEU A 28 -6.06 5.72 20.31
CA LEU A 28 -7.49 5.40 20.39
C LEU A 28 -7.76 3.99 20.96
N GLY A 29 -6.71 3.19 21.18
CA GLY A 29 -6.80 1.85 21.78
C GLY A 29 -6.92 0.72 20.75
N LEU A 30 -7.36 -0.46 21.20
CA LEU A 30 -7.33 -1.70 20.40
C LEU A 30 -8.33 -1.76 19.24
N ARG A 31 -9.30 -0.84 19.19
CA ARG A 31 -10.30 -0.74 18.11
C ARG A 31 -10.46 0.71 17.66
N PRO A 32 -9.41 1.29 17.04
CA PRO A 32 -9.34 2.72 16.76
C PRO A 32 -10.43 3.23 15.80
N TYR A 33 -11.04 2.33 15.03
CA TYR A 33 -12.06 2.65 14.01
C TYR A 33 -13.46 2.17 14.42
N GLU A 34 -13.70 1.94 15.71
CA GLU A 34 -15.04 1.60 16.20
C GLU A 34 -16.03 2.74 15.89
N GLY A 35 -17.06 2.44 15.09
CA GLY A 35 -18.00 3.45 14.57
C GLY A 35 -18.01 3.53 13.04
N ALA A 36 -17.00 2.98 12.38
CA ALA A 36 -17.04 2.74 10.95
C ALA A 36 -17.85 1.46 10.62
N PRO A 37 -18.41 1.33 9.39
CA PRO A 37 -18.90 0.06 8.90
C PRO A 37 -17.86 -1.05 9.06
N ILE A 38 -18.30 -2.25 9.47
CA ILE A 38 -17.41 -3.34 9.90
C ILE A 38 -16.33 -3.72 8.87
N LEU A 39 -16.63 -3.61 7.57
CA LEU A 39 -15.66 -3.89 6.51
C LEU A 39 -14.56 -2.82 6.43
N LEU A 40 -14.89 -1.55 6.65
CA LEU A 40 -13.90 -0.46 6.70
C LEU A 40 -13.06 -0.55 7.96
N GLU A 41 -13.69 -0.79 9.12
CA GLU A 41 -12.96 -1.00 10.37
C GLU A 41 -11.96 -2.14 10.23
N ALA A 42 -12.39 -3.29 9.71
CA ALA A 42 -11.52 -4.44 9.49
C ALA A 42 -10.40 -4.13 8.49
N PHE A 43 -10.71 -3.44 7.38
CA PHE A 43 -9.73 -3.06 6.39
C PHE A 43 -8.67 -2.11 6.95
N TRP A 44 -9.06 -0.97 7.52
CA TRP A 44 -8.12 -0.01 8.10
C TRP A 44 -7.31 -0.61 9.24
N SER A 45 -7.92 -1.46 10.07
CA SER A 45 -7.18 -2.19 11.13
C SER A 45 -6.14 -3.12 10.54
N SER A 46 -6.43 -3.79 9.42
CA SER A 46 -5.50 -4.72 8.78
C SER A 46 -4.28 -4.04 8.15
N LEU A 47 -4.37 -2.75 7.82
CA LEU A 47 -3.27 -2.00 7.18
C LEU A 47 -2.01 -1.92 8.06
N VAL A 48 -2.17 -1.99 9.40
CA VAL A 48 -1.03 -2.10 10.33
C VAL A 48 -0.15 -3.33 10.06
N VAL A 49 -0.69 -4.36 9.40
CA VAL A 49 0.03 -5.57 9.00
C VAL A 49 0.31 -5.59 7.49
N LEU A 50 -0.65 -5.19 6.67
CA LEU A 50 -0.53 -5.27 5.21
C LEU A 50 0.52 -4.30 4.64
N ASP A 51 0.57 -3.07 5.14
CA ASP A 51 1.55 -2.07 4.71
C ASP A 51 3.01 -2.52 4.97
N PRO A 52 3.39 -2.93 6.20
CA PRO A 52 4.74 -3.40 6.44
C PRO A 52 5.02 -4.72 5.72
N ALA A 53 4.02 -5.57 5.49
CA ALA A 53 4.19 -6.78 4.68
C ALA A 53 4.54 -6.44 3.23
N ALA A 54 3.86 -5.47 2.60
CA ALA A 54 4.19 -5.00 1.26
C ALA A 54 5.62 -4.42 1.20
N ALA A 55 5.97 -3.55 2.14
CA ALA A 55 7.31 -2.97 2.23
C ALA A 55 8.39 -4.05 2.46
N ALA A 56 8.14 -5.00 3.36
CA ALA A 56 9.08 -6.09 3.66
C ALA A 56 9.29 -7.02 2.46
N LEU A 57 8.24 -7.33 1.69
CA LEU A 57 8.37 -8.12 0.47
C LEU A 57 9.25 -7.41 -0.58
N LEU A 58 9.06 -6.10 -0.74
CA LEU A 58 9.87 -5.29 -1.66
C LEU A 58 11.34 -5.21 -1.20
N LEU A 59 11.59 -4.99 0.09
CA LEU A 59 12.92 -4.97 0.70
C LEU A 59 13.63 -6.33 0.60
N SER A 60 12.88 -7.42 0.73
CA SER A 60 13.40 -8.80 0.63
C SER A 60 13.66 -9.24 -0.82
N GLY A 61 13.47 -8.35 -1.80
CA GLY A 61 13.65 -8.67 -3.22
C GLY A 61 12.53 -9.51 -3.83
N LYS A 62 11.46 -9.85 -3.09
CA LYS A 62 10.28 -10.57 -3.57
C LYS A 62 9.36 -9.63 -4.37
N ARG A 63 9.91 -8.99 -5.40
CA ARG A 63 9.30 -7.86 -6.12
C ARG A 63 7.91 -8.17 -6.66
N ARG A 64 7.69 -9.31 -7.31
CA ARG A 64 6.36 -9.66 -7.86
C ARG A 64 5.29 -9.69 -6.76
N ALA A 65 5.57 -10.36 -5.65
CA ALA A 65 4.65 -10.46 -4.52
C ALA A 65 4.42 -9.08 -3.88
N GLY A 66 5.49 -8.33 -3.62
CA GLY A 66 5.41 -7.00 -3.01
C GLY A 66 4.66 -5.99 -3.88
N LEU A 67 4.91 -5.96 -5.19
CA LEU A 67 4.22 -5.09 -6.13
C LEU A 67 2.75 -5.46 -6.29
N SER A 68 2.43 -6.75 -6.34
CA SER A 68 1.04 -7.22 -6.43
C SER A 68 0.26 -6.84 -5.16
N LEU A 69 0.84 -7.09 -3.98
CA LEU A 69 0.23 -6.72 -2.72
C LEU A 69 0.05 -5.20 -2.60
N ALA A 70 1.07 -4.43 -2.97
CA ALA A 70 0.99 -2.96 -2.98
C ALA A 70 -0.15 -2.44 -3.86
N ALA A 71 -0.30 -2.99 -5.07
CA ALA A 71 -1.39 -2.59 -5.98
C ALA A 71 -2.77 -2.93 -5.41
N ILE A 72 -2.93 -4.14 -4.82
CA ILE A 72 -4.18 -4.55 -4.19
C ILE A 72 -4.53 -3.61 -3.02
N ILE A 73 -3.58 -3.36 -2.11
CA ILE A 73 -3.77 -2.45 -0.97
C ILE A 73 -4.21 -1.08 -1.47
N MET A 74 -3.49 -0.49 -2.43
CA MET A 74 -3.78 0.87 -2.89
C MET A 74 -5.12 1.00 -3.61
N VAL A 75 -5.54 -0.01 -4.38
CA VAL A 75 -6.88 -0.02 -5.00
C VAL A 75 -7.95 -0.08 -3.93
N CYS A 76 -7.81 -0.98 -2.95
CA CYS A 76 -8.76 -1.10 -1.85
C CYS A 76 -8.79 0.17 -0.98
N ASP A 77 -7.63 0.77 -0.70
CA ASP A 77 -7.49 1.95 0.15
C ASP A 77 -8.17 3.17 -0.46
N VAL A 78 -7.86 3.47 -1.74
CA VAL A 78 -8.50 4.58 -2.44
C VAL A 78 -10.01 4.36 -2.55
N ALA A 79 -10.47 3.12 -2.80
CA ALA A 79 -11.90 2.82 -2.85
C ALA A 79 -12.60 2.99 -1.49
N ALA A 80 -12.01 2.44 -0.42
CA ALA A 80 -12.51 2.55 0.95
C ALA A 80 -12.57 4.00 1.42
N ASN A 81 -11.51 4.77 1.18
CA ASN A 81 -11.40 6.16 1.60
C ASN A 81 -12.26 7.09 0.73
N SER A 82 -12.47 6.75 -0.54
CA SER A 82 -13.47 7.43 -1.39
C SER A 82 -14.89 7.22 -0.84
N TYR A 83 -15.24 5.99 -0.46
CA TYR A 83 -16.53 5.70 0.15
C TYR A 83 -16.70 6.44 1.49
N ALA A 84 -15.68 6.40 2.35
CA ALA A 84 -15.68 7.12 3.62
C ALA A 84 -15.87 8.63 3.43
N PHE A 85 -15.21 9.23 2.45
CA PHE A 85 -15.32 10.66 2.18
C PHE A 85 -16.65 11.04 1.52
N PHE A 86 -16.98 10.44 0.37
CA PHE A 86 -18.12 10.86 -0.44
C PHE A 86 -19.47 10.32 0.04
N VAL A 87 -19.50 9.15 0.69
CA VAL A 87 -20.75 8.51 1.14
C VAL A 87 -20.97 8.68 2.63
N LEU A 88 -19.93 8.50 3.45
CA LEU A 88 -20.06 8.63 4.91
C LEU A 88 -19.78 10.06 5.43
N GLY A 89 -19.25 10.95 4.58
CA GLY A 89 -18.97 12.34 4.96
C GLY A 89 -17.81 12.52 5.94
N ILE A 90 -16.86 11.58 5.99
CA ILE A 90 -15.69 11.66 6.89
C ILE A 90 -14.68 12.67 6.32
N GLU A 91 -14.78 13.92 6.75
CA GLU A 91 -13.95 15.04 6.24
C GLU A 91 -12.44 14.86 6.45
N GLY A 92 -12.02 14.01 7.40
CA GLY A 92 -10.62 13.70 7.66
C GLY A 92 -9.83 13.20 6.43
N PHE A 93 -10.52 12.71 5.40
CA PHE A 93 -9.91 12.25 4.15
C PHE A 93 -9.69 13.35 3.09
N ALA A 94 -10.11 14.60 3.32
CA ALA A 94 -10.05 15.67 2.32
C ALA A 94 -8.63 15.90 1.74
N VAL A 95 -7.59 15.73 2.56
CA VAL A 95 -6.18 15.85 2.14
C VAL A 95 -5.56 14.49 1.82
N ALA A 96 -5.87 13.46 2.61
CA ALA A 96 -5.27 12.14 2.46
C ALA A 96 -5.70 11.45 1.16
N LEU A 97 -6.98 11.53 0.80
CA LEU A 97 -7.54 10.83 -0.36
C LEU A 97 -6.90 11.26 -1.69
N PRO A 98 -6.72 12.56 -2.01
CA PRO A 98 -5.99 12.97 -3.21
C PRO A 98 -4.54 12.46 -3.24
N LEU A 99 -3.84 12.42 -2.11
CA LEU A 99 -2.47 11.92 -2.03
C LEU A 99 -2.40 10.40 -2.23
N GLN A 100 -3.35 9.66 -1.63
CA GLN A 100 -3.49 8.21 -1.84
C GLN A 100 -3.81 7.91 -3.30
N ALA A 101 -4.70 8.68 -3.94
CA ALA A 101 -5.03 8.53 -5.35
C ALA A 101 -3.82 8.84 -6.25
N ALA A 102 -3.03 9.87 -5.93
CA ALA A 102 -1.78 10.17 -6.64
C ALA A 102 -0.76 9.02 -6.48
N PHE A 103 -0.64 8.46 -5.27
CA PHE A 103 0.23 7.31 -5.03
C PHE A 103 -0.28 6.04 -5.73
N LEU A 104 -1.58 5.77 -5.78
CA LEU A 104 -2.15 4.69 -6.59
C LEU A 104 -1.82 4.88 -8.08
N GLY A 105 -1.97 6.10 -8.60
CA GLY A 105 -1.58 6.43 -9.97
C GLY A 105 -0.10 6.14 -10.24
N PHE A 106 0.77 6.51 -9.29
CA PHE A 106 2.20 6.17 -9.33
C PHE A 106 2.43 4.65 -9.29
N VAL A 107 1.70 3.92 -8.45
CA VAL A 107 1.81 2.46 -8.33
C VAL A 107 1.47 1.79 -9.66
N LEU A 108 0.29 2.08 -10.21
CA LEU A 108 -0.16 1.50 -11.49
C LEU A 108 0.73 1.92 -12.67
N GLY A 109 1.20 3.17 -12.69
CA GLY A 109 2.09 3.67 -13.74
C GLY A 109 3.49 3.07 -13.70
N SER A 110 3.97 2.66 -12.51
CA SER A 110 5.32 2.11 -12.34
C SER A 110 5.38 0.59 -12.30
N ILE A 111 4.26 -0.11 -12.09
CA ILE A 111 4.26 -1.55 -11.81
C ILE A 111 4.89 -2.38 -12.94
N GLY A 112 4.59 -2.07 -14.20
CA GLY A 112 5.17 -2.77 -15.36
C GLY A 112 6.68 -2.55 -15.48
N PHE A 113 7.15 -1.34 -15.18
CA PHE A 113 8.57 -0.98 -15.18
C PHE A 113 9.35 -1.64 -14.03
N LEU A 114 8.69 -1.92 -12.90
CA LEU A 114 9.27 -2.56 -11.73
C LEU A 114 9.15 -4.09 -11.76
N TRP A 115 8.35 -4.62 -12.68
CA TRP A 115 8.09 -6.05 -12.77
C TRP A 115 9.36 -6.81 -13.20
N PRO A 116 9.80 -7.84 -12.46
CA PRO A 116 10.94 -8.65 -12.87
C PRO A 116 10.63 -9.46 -14.13
N ASP A 117 11.49 -9.39 -15.14
CA ASP A 117 11.44 -10.28 -16.30
C ASP A 117 11.71 -11.73 -15.89
N SER A 118 10.94 -12.68 -16.42
CA SER A 118 11.13 -14.12 -16.17
C SER A 118 12.42 -14.69 -16.79
N ALA A 119 13.11 -13.92 -17.65
CA ALA A 119 14.20 -14.42 -18.50
C ALA A 119 15.54 -14.63 -17.77
N THR A 120 15.68 -14.20 -16.52
CA THR A 120 16.94 -14.28 -15.77
C THR A 120 17.26 -15.65 -15.16
N HIS A 121 16.44 -16.67 -15.40
CA HIS A 121 16.58 -18.01 -14.81
C HIS A 121 16.84 -19.15 -15.81
N LEU A 122 17.12 -18.89 -17.09
CA LEU A 122 17.60 -19.96 -17.96
C LEU A 122 19.07 -20.25 -17.64
N PRO A 123 19.44 -21.47 -17.22
CA PRO A 123 20.84 -21.85 -17.16
C PRO A 123 21.42 -21.68 -18.57
N ARG A 124 22.47 -20.88 -18.67
CA ARG A 124 23.25 -20.76 -19.91
C ARG A 124 23.75 -22.18 -20.20
N ALA A 125 23.23 -22.81 -21.25
CA ALA A 125 23.80 -24.05 -21.74
C ALA A 125 25.24 -23.72 -22.17
N GLU A 126 26.21 -24.18 -21.40
CA GLU A 126 27.61 -24.13 -21.79
C GLU A 126 27.81 -25.15 -22.95
N PRO A 127 28.66 -24.81 -23.94
CA PRO A 127 28.79 -25.55 -25.20
C PRO A 127 29.36 -26.97 -25.06
#